data_AF-A0A7K4HD86-F1
#
_entry.id   AF-A0A7K4HD86-F1
#
_cell.length_a   1.000
_cell.length_b   1.000
_cell.length_c   1.000
_cell.angle_alpha   90.00
_cell.angle_beta   90.00
_cell.angle_gamma   90.00
#
_symmetry.space_group_name_H-M   'P 1'
#
loop_
_entity.id
_entity.type
_entity.pdbx_description
1 polymer ?
#
loop_
_entity_poly.entity_id
_entity_poly.type
_entity_poly.pdbx_seq_one_letter_code
_entity_poly.pdbx_strand_id
1 'polypeptide(L)'
;MNSYSSEISGFYKLSISERLKLIKEKVGLTDEETKVLKNFGYFEPESMDILIENVIASYQLPYSIACNFKINGKDYLVPMVIEEPSVVAAASNVARMARKLGGFHCEKIKQVMIGQVQIVKIKNMDDAVRNIEANKEKIIKLANEKDPILIKLGGGVIDLEIRPIETIKGPMIIVHLLVNVLDAMGANAVNTMAETVAPYLAELCEGQYLLRIISNLAIHRIAKCKATFDKDMLGGPQAVEAIIYAYAFAKADPFRAATHNKGIMNGIIALASATGNDTRAIEAGAHTYAALNGYSPLSKFDIDSDGNLIGELELPLAFGIIGGLTKTHPLARISLKILGINSAEELAQVAVALGLCQNVAALRALASEGIQAGHMKLHQRKKQKSNED
;
A
#
# COMPACT_ATOMS: atom_id res chain seq x y z
N MET A 1 -14.17 20.65 -0.76
CA MET A 1 -13.56 19.87 0.35
C MET A 1 -13.03 20.86 1.35
N ASN A 2 -13.35 20.72 2.63
CA ASN A 2 -12.79 21.60 3.66
C ASN A 2 -11.30 21.31 3.78
N SER A 3 -10.46 22.29 3.41
CA SER A 3 -9.03 22.23 3.65
C SER A 3 -8.79 22.27 5.15
N TYR A 4 -8.25 21.19 5.73
CA TYR A 4 -7.86 21.12 7.13
C TYR A 4 -6.35 20.98 7.25
N SER A 5 -5.76 21.47 8.34
CA SER A 5 -4.37 21.16 8.68
C SER A 5 -4.30 19.84 9.46
N SER A 6 -3.44 18.93 9.01
CA SER A 6 -3.10 17.67 9.70
C SER A 6 -2.06 17.88 10.80
N GLU A 7 -1.51 19.10 10.93
CA GLU A 7 -0.57 19.46 11.97
C GLU A 7 -1.27 19.51 13.33
N ILE A 8 -0.93 18.58 14.21
CA ILE A 8 -1.54 18.46 15.54
C ILE A 8 -0.45 18.24 16.58
N SER A 9 -0.22 19.26 17.40
CA SER A 9 0.65 19.16 18.57
C SER A 9 -0.07 18.47 19.73
N GLY A 10 0.63 17.59 20.45
CA GLY A 10 0.11 17.00 21.69
C GLY A 10 -1.04 15.99 21.53
N PHE A 11 -1.37 15.51 20.34
CA PHE A 11 -2.47 14.56 20.11
C PHE A 11 -2.41 13.30 21.00
N TYR A 12 -1.20 12.79 21.26
CA TYR A 12 -0.97 11.64 22.12
C TYR A 12 -1.24 11.90 23.62
N LYS A 13 -1.32 13.17 24.04
CA LYS A 13 -1.64 13.55 25.42
C LYS A 13 -3.14 13.52 25.70
N LEU A 14 -3.96 13.76 24.67
CA LEU A 14 -5.42 13.75 24.74
C LEU A 14 -5.97 12.37 25.10
N SER A 15 -7.12 12.34 25.76
CA SER A 15 -7.97 11.15 25.95
C SER A 15 -8.56 10.67 24.61
N ILE A 16 -9.08 9.44 24.58
CA ILE A 16 -9.72 8.88 23.37
C ILE A 16 -10.89 9.77 22.90
N SER A 17 -11.73 10.22 23.83
CA SER A 17 -12.88 11.09 23.54
C SER A 17 -12.47 12.45 22.96
N GLU A 18 -11.42 13.07 23.50
CA GLU A 18 -10.90 14.35 22.99
C GLU A 18 -10.27 14.18 21.61
N ARG A 19 -9.52 13.10 21.38
CA ARG A 19 -8.98 12.78 20.04
C ARG A 19 -10.12 12.65 19.03
N LEU A 20 -11.15 11.88 19.34
CA LEU A 20 -12.27 11.67 18.44
C LEU A 20 -13.03 12.98 18.16
N LYS A 21 -13.26 13.81 19.19
CA LYS A 21 -13.88 15.13 19.02
C LYS A 21 -13.08 16.00 18.04
N LEU A 22 -11.75 16.06 18.21
CA LEU A 22 -10.86 16.81 17.33
C LEU A 22 -10.89 16.30 15.88
N ILE A 23 -10.87 14.98 15.67
CA ILE A 23 -10.93 14.38 14.33
C ILE A 23 -12.29 14.67 13.68
N LYS A 24 -13.39 14.53 14.43
CA LYS A 24 -14.74 14.85 13.97
C LYS A 24 -14.83 16.28 13.46
N GLU A 25 -14.35 17.25 14.25
CA GLU A 25 -14.38 18.68 13.89
C GLU A 25 -13.53 19.00 12.66
N LYS A 26 -12.31 18.42 12.56
CA LYS A 26 -11.40 18.67 11.43
C LYS A 26 -11.89 18.07 10.11
N VAL A 27 -12.41 16.84 10.14
CA VAL A 27 -12.79 16.08 8.94
C VAL A 27 -14.26 16.30 8.57
N GLY A 28 -15.09 16.75 9.51
CA GLY A 28 -16.54 16.82 9.34
C GLY A 28 -17.19 15.44 9.39
N LEU A 29 -16.82 14.62 10.38
CA LEU A 29 -17.50 13.35 10.63
C LEU A 29 -18.92 13.59 11.17
N THR A 30 -19.87 12.77 10.73
CA THR A 30 -21.25 12.83 11.21
C THR A 30 -21.36 12.25 12.62
N ASP A 31 -22.47 12.52 13.30
CA ASP A 31 -22.75 11.88 14.58
C ASP A 31 -22.82 10.36 14.48
N GLU A 32 -23.39 9.83 13.40
CA GLU A 32 -23.45 8.38 13.15
C GLU A 32 -22.06 7.76 12.94
N GLU A 33 -21.20 8.39 12.13
CA GLU A 33 -19.81 7.92 11.96
C GLU A 33 -19.03 7.99 13.27
N THR A 34 -19.28 9.03 14.08
CA THR A 34 -18.66 9.18 15.40
C THR A 34 -19.15 8.10 16.38
N LYS A 35 -20.42 7.69 16.32
CA LYS A 35 -20.96 6.58 17.13
C LYS A 35 -20.27 5.26 16.79
N VAL A 36 -20.06 4.98 15.49
CA VAL A 36 -19.31 3.79 15.05
C VAL A 36 -17.90 3.78 15.64
N LEU A 37 -17.17 4.90 15.57
CA LEU A 37 -15.81 5.01 16.15
C LEU A 37 -15.76 4.88 17.67
N LYS A 38 -16.86 5.17 18.39
CA LYS A 38 -16.96 4.98 19.85
C LYS A 38 -17.30 3.55 20.24
N ASN A 39 -17.96 2.79 19.36
CA ASN A 39 -18.32 1.41 19.63
C ASN A 39 -17.16 0.49 19.25
N PHE A 40 -16.42 -0.02 20.23
CA PHE A 40 -15.28 -0.90 19.96
C PHE A 40 -15.73 -2.26 19.36
N GLY A 41 -17.00 -2.64 19.52
CA GLY A 41 -17.65 -3.79 18.87
C GLY A 41 -18.68 -3.39 17.81
N TYR A 42 -18.35 -2.42 16.94
CA TYR A 42 -19.27 -1.83 15.94
C TYR A 42 -19.79 -2.76 14.84
N PHE A 43 -19.31 -4.01 14.76
CA PHE A 43 -19.66 -4.93 13.69
C PHE A 43 -20.78 -5.87 14.15
N GLU A 44 -21.93 -5.81 13.49
CA GLU A 44 -23.04 -6.73 13.78
C GLU A 44 -22.69 -8.16 13.31
N PRO A 45 -23.02 -9.21 14.09
CA PRO A 45 -22.68 -10.60 13.77
C PRO A 45 -23.06 -11.04 12.35
N GLU A 46 -24.28 -10.71 11.90
CA GLU A 46 -24.80 -11.10 10.58
C GLU A 46 -23.99 -10.45 9.45
N SER A 47 -23.50 -9.23 9.69
CA SER A 47 -22.67 -8.55 8.70
C SER A 47 -21.28 -9.20 8.60
N MET A 48 -20.75 -9.77 9.69
CA MET A 48 -19.46 -10.47 9.67
C MET A 48 -19.55 -11.81 8.98
N ASP A 49 -20.62 -12.56 9.19
CA ASP A 49 -20.85 -13.89 8.57
C ASP A 49 -21.00 -13.80 7.03
N ILE A 50 -21.33 -12.62 6.51
CA ILE A 50 -21.32 -12.34 5.06
C ILE A 50 -19.90 -12.09 4.52
N LEU A 51 -18.95 -11.66 5.36
CA LEU A 51 -17.62 -11.29 4.90
C LEU A 51 -16.75 -12.50 4.57
N ILE A 52 -16.79 -13.53 5.43
CA ILE A 52 -15.98 -14.75 5.35
C ILE A 52 -16.76 -15.92 5.96
N GLU A 53 -16.28 -17.14 5.75
CA GLU A 53 -16.93 -18.36 6.22
C GLU A 53 -16.65 -18.68 7.70
N ASN A 54 -17.58 -19.37 8.36
CA ASN A 54 -17.44 -19.96 9.70
C ASN A 54 -17.10 -18.93 10.80
N VAL A 55 -17.74 -17.75 10.75
CA VAL A 55 -17.51 -16.69 11.74
C VAL A 55 -18.11 -17.07 13.09
N ILE A 56 -17.29 -17.00 14.16
CA ILE A 56 -17.73 -17.23 15.55
C ILE A 56 -17.48 -16.03 16.47
N ALA A 57 -16.60 -15.10 16.07
CA ALA A 57 -16.21 -13.93 16.86
C ALA A 57 -15.55 -12.86 15.97
N SER A 58 -15.47 -11.64 16.49
CA SER A 58 -14.63 -10.58 15.92
C SER A 58 -13.27 -10.51 16.61
N TYR A 59 -12.23 -10.09 15.87
CA TYR A 59 -10.92 -9.79 16.41
C TYR A 59 -10.63 -8.29 16.27
N GLN A 60 -10.21 -7.64 17.35
CA GLN A 60 -10.02 -6.20 17.38
C GLN A 60 -8.54 -5.83 17.43
N LEU A 61 -8.16 -4.89 16.57
CA LEU A 61 -6.87 -4.22 16.61
C LEU A 61 -7.04 -2.72 16.88
N PRO A 62 -6.08 -2.06 17.55
CA PRO A 62 -6.15 -0.63 17.79
C PRO A 62 -6.27 0.19 16.50
N TYR A 63 -7.31 1.02 16.41
CA TYR A 63 -7.48 2.00 15.35
C TYR A 63 -6.94 3.36 15.81
N SER A 64 -6.08 3.97 15.01
CA SER A 64 -5.35 5.19 15.38
C SER A 64 -5.18 6.13 14.19
N ILE A 65 -4.79 7.38 14.47
CA ILE A 65 -4.53 8.40 13.45
C ILE A 65 -3.09 8.88 13.58
N ALA A 66 -2.32 8.77 12.51
CA ALA A 66 -1.05 9.45 12.37
C ALA A 66 -1.26 10.87 11.81
N CYS A 67 -0.55 11.84 12.37
CA CYS A 67 -0.73 13.26 12.10
C CYS A 67 0.45 13.84 11.29
N ASN A 68 0.33 15.10 10.87
CA ASN A 68 1.35 15.95 10.26
C ASN A 68 1.72 15.65 8.80
N PHE A 69 1.07 14.68 8.15
CA PHE A 69 1.36 14.33 6.76
C PHE A 69 0.94 15.45 5.81
N LYS A 70 1.90 15.99 5.05
CA LYS A 70 1.68 16.87 3.91
C LYS A 70 2.24 16.19 2.68
N ILE A 71 1.38 15.85 1.71
CA ILE A 71 1.75 15.09 0.51
C ILE A 71 1.27 15.88 -0.70
N ASN A 72 2.18 16.19 -1.63
CA ASN A 72 1.87 17.02 -2.81
C ASN A 72 1.15 18.33 -2.45
N GLY A 73 1.53 18.94 -1.32
CA GLY A 73 0.93 20.16 -0.81
C GLY A 73 -0.38 20.00 -0.03
N LYS A 74 -1.02 18.82 -0.03
CA LYS A 74 -2.28 18.52 0.68
C LYS A 74 -2.02 17.84 2.03
N ASP A 75 -2.81 18.21 3.02
CA ASP A 75 -2.76 17.69 4.38
C ASP A 75 -3.59 16.40 4.54
N TYR A 76 -3.06 15.41 5.27
CA TYR A 76 -3.72 14.13 5.54
C TYR A 76 -3.62 13.72 7.01
N LEU A 77 -4.75 13.37 7.60
CA LEU A 77 -4.81 12.54 8.81
C LEU A 77 -4.87 11.08 8.37
N VAL A 78 -3.88 10.27 8.78
CA VAL A 78 -3.67 8.93 8.21
C VAL A 78 -4.15 7.86 9.17
N PRO A 79 -5.25 7.15 8.88
CA PRO A 79 -5.71 6.02 9.67
C PRO A 79 -4.72 4.85 9.66
N MET A 80 -4.52 4.24 10.83
CA MET A 80 -3.63 3.09 11.02
C MET A 80 -4.28 2.10 11.98
N VAL A 81 -4.43 0.84 11.53
CA VAL A 81 -4.83 -0.29 12.36
C VAL A 81 -3.62 -1.18 12.59
N ILE A 82 -3.09 -1.20 13.81
CA ILE A 82 -1.88 -1.96 14.15
C ILE A 82 -1.76 -2.20 15.67
N GLU A 83 -1.22 -3.35 16.05
CA GLU A 83 -0.93 -3.75 17.43
C GLU A 83 0.43 -3.27 17.94
N GLU A 84 1.39 -3.04 17.03
CA GLU A 84 2.77 -2.75 17.39
C GLU A 84 2.93 -1.36 18.03
N PRO A 85 3.48 -1.27 19.26
CA PRO A 85 3.73 0.01 19.91
C PRO A 85 4.66 0.91 19.10
N SER A 86 4.60 2.21 19.38
CA SER A 86 5.50 3.23 18.82
C SER A 86 5.33 3.52 17.32
N VAL A 87 4.82 2.58 16.51
CA VAL A 87 4.66 2.74 15.06
C VAL A 87 3.92 4.05 14.72
N VAL A 88 2.71 4.25 15.22
CA VAL A 88 1.89 5.45 14.91
C VAL A 88 2.56 6.76 15.36
N ALA A 89 3.23 6.72 16.53
CA ALA A 89 3.93 7.88 17.08
C ALA A 89 5.18 8.23 16.27
N ALA A 90 5.91 7.21 15.82
CA ALA A 90 7.10 7.32 14.99
C ALA A 90 6.76 7.96 13.63
N ALA A 91 5.70 7.47 12.96
CA ALA A 91 5.17 8.08 11.75
C ALA A 91 4.80 9.55 11.94
N SER A 92 4.00 9.87 12.97
CA SER A 92 3.58 11.25 13.22
C SER A 92 4.75 12.20 13.47
N ASN A 93 5.80 11.74 14.17
CA ASN A 93 6.96 12.55 14.47
C ASN A 93 7.82 12.82 13.23
N VAL A 94 8.11 11.78 12.43
CA VAL A 94 8.92 11.93 11.22
C VAL A 94 8.17 12.71 10.13
N ALA A 95 6.85 12.55 10.00
CA ALA A 95 6.04 13.35 9.08
C ALA A 95 6.15 14.86 9.39
N ARG A 96 6.20 15.23 10.68
CA ARG A 96 6.45 16.61 11.11
C ARG A 96 7.84 17.12 10.71
N MET A 97 8.85 16.26 10.69
CA MET A 97 10.21 16.63 10.25
C MET A 97 10.25 16.91 8.74
N ALA A 98 9.61 16.05 7.94
CA ALA A 98 9.46 16.27 6.50
C ALA A 98 8.64 17.55 6.21
N ARG A 99 7.58 17.80 6.99
CA ARG A 99 6.70 18.97 6.82
C ARG A 99 7.47 20.30 6.86
N LYS A 100 8.50 20.41 7.71
CA LYS A 100 9.36 21.62 7.81
C LYS A 100 10.02 21.98 6.47
N LEU A 101 10.32 20.97 5.64
CA LEU A 101 10.94 21.12 4.33
C LEU A 101 9.96 20.83 3.18
N GLY A 102 8.66 21.06 3.39
CA GLY A 102 7.63 20.97 2.35
C GLY A 102 6.79 19.69 2.34
N GLY A 103 7.21 18.66 3.08
CA GLY A 103 6.52 17.37 3.16
C GLY A 103 6.98 16.37 2.09
N PHE A 104 6.05 15.50 1.70
CA PHE A 104 6.29 14.40 0.77
C PHE A 104 5.84 14.79 -0.65
N HIS A 105 6.60 14.35 -1.64
CA HIS A 105 6.30 14.53 -3.05
C HIS A 105 6.14 13.16 -3.69
N CYS A 106 4.96 12.88 -4.25
CA CYS A 106 4.64 11.62 -4.89
C CYS A 106 4.30 11.83 -6.36
N GLU A 107 4.77 10.91 -7.20
CA GLU A 107 4.48 10.92 -8.63
C GLU A 107 3.08 10.38 -8.94
N LYS A 108 2.63 10.61 -10.18
CA LYS A 108 1.39 10.00 -10.67
C LYS A 108 1.53 8.49 -10.82
N ILE A 109 0.49 7.75 -10.48
CA ILE A 109 0.50 6.28 -10.46
C ILE A 109 -0.49 5.74 -11.49
N LYS A 110 0.02 4.98 -12.45
CA LYS A 110 -0.83 4.21 -13.37
C LYS A 110 -1.61 3.15 -12.58
N GLN A 111 -2.89 2.96 -12.89
CA GLN A 111 -3.75 1.97 -12.24
C GLN A 111 -3.82 0.66 -13.03
N VAL A 112 -2.67 0.11 -13.41
CA VAL A 112 -2.58 -1.04 -14.32
C VAL A 112 -2.20 -2.32 -13.57
N MET A 113 -3.07 -3.32 -13.62
CA MET A 113 -2.85 -4.67 -13.10
C MET A 113 -2.55 -5.66 -14.23
N ILE A 114 -1.92 -6.78 -13.90
CA ILE A 114 -1.56 -7.85 -14.84
C ILE A 114 -2.50 -9.03 -14.64
N GLY A 115 -3.26 -9.42 -15.66
CA GLY A 115 -3.95 -10.71 -15.73
C GLY A 115 -3.15 -11.73 -16.51
N GLN A 116 -2.92 -12.92 -15.97
CA GLN A 116 -2.12 -13.95 -16.60
C GLN A 116 -3.01 -15.05 -17.16
N VAL A 117 -2.80 -15.40 -18.43
CA VAL A 117 -3.33 -16.62 -19.05
C VAL A 117 -2.18 -17.53 -19.39
N GLN A 118 -2.15 -18.71 -18.77
CA GLN A 118 -1.13 -19.73 -19.01
C GLN A 118 -1.58 -20.66 -20.14
N ILE A 119 -0.77 -20.76 -21.19
CA ILE A 119 -0.94 -21.71 -22.30
C ILE A 119 0.19 -22.74 -22.27
N VAL A 120 -0.18 -24.03 -22.33
CA VAL A 120 0.72 -25.18 -22.31
C VAL A 120 0.41 -26.12 -23.49
N LYS A 121 1.26 -27.15 -23.69
CA LYS A 121 1.11 -28.15 -24.77
C LYS A 121 0.98 -27.47 -26.15
N ILE A 122 1.77 -26.43 -26.36
CA ILE A 122 1.78 -25.64 -27.59
C ILE A 122 2.46 -26.47 -28.68
N LYS A 123 1.79 -26.60 -29.83
CA LYS A 123 2.30 -27.40 -30.95
C LYS A 123 3.52 -26.75 -31.62
N ASN A 124 3.47 -25.44 -31.85
CA ASN A 124 4.57 -24.64 -32.38
C ASN A 124 4.61 -23.28 -31.67
N MET A 125 5.72 -22.98 -31.01
CA MET A 125 5.91 -21.76 -30.21
C MET A 125 5.88 -20.49 -31.06
N ASP A 126 6.62 -20.47 -32.16
CA ASP A 126 6.76 -19.28 -33.01
C ASP A 126 5.44 -18.95 -33.72
N ASP A 127 4.70 -19.97 -34.17
CA ASP A 127 3.36 -19.78 -34.74
C ASP A 127 2.38 -19.25 -33.70
N ALA A 128 2.40 -19.80 -32.48
CA ALA A 128 1.54 -19.35 -31.40
C ALA A 128 1.77 -17.87 -31.03
N VAL A 129 3.03 -17.45 -30.89
CA VAL A 129 3.38 -16.05 -30.61
C VAL A 129 2.88 -15.15 -31.75
N ARG A 130 3.21 -15.47 -33.01
CA ARG A 130 2.76 -14.69 -34.17
C ARG A 130 1.24 -14.60 -34.28
N ASN A 131 0.53 -15.69 -33.99
CA ASN A 131 -0.93 -15.72 -34.02
C ASN A 131 -1.54 -14.83 -32.92
N ILE A 132 -0.98 -14.83 -31.71
CA ILE A 132 -1.43 -13.92 -30.64
C ILE A 132 -1.16 -12.46 -31.05
N GLU A 133 0.04 -12.14 -31.55
CA GLU A 133 0.39 -10.78 -31.99
C GLU A 133 -0.56 -10.28 -33.09
N ALA A 134 -0.81 -11.10 -34.11
CA ALA A 134 -1.70 -10.77 -35.22
C ALA A 134 -3.16 -10.55 -34.78
N ASN A 135 -3.57 -11.13 -33.64
CA ASN A 135 -4.94 -11.03 -33.11
C ASN A 135 -5.04 -10.17 -31.84
N LYS A 136 -4.00 -9.42 -31.48
CA LYS A 136 -3.92 -8.62 -30.24
C LYS A 136 -5.14 -7.73 -30.03
N GLU A 137 -5.52 -6.95 -31.03
CA GLU A 137 -6.68 -6.04 -30.95
C GLU A 137 -8.00 -6.79 -30.71
N LYS A 138 -8.16 -7.96 -31.34
CA LYS A 138 -9.34 -8.80 -31.14
C LYS A 138 -9.38 -9.40 -29.74
N ILE A 139 -8.23 -9.81 -29.19
CA ILE A 139 -8.12 -10.31 -27.81
C ILE A 139 -8.49 -9.21 -26.81
N ILE A 140 -7.94 -8.00 -26.99
CA ILE A 140 -8.23 -6.83 -26.15
C ILE A 140 -9.74 -6.50 -26.21
N LYS A 141 -10.31 -6.46 -27.41
CA LYS A 141 -11.75 -6.22 -27.60
C LYS A 141 -12.59 -7.27 -26.87
N LEU A 142 -12.28 -8.56 -27.05
CA LEU A 142 -12.99 -9.66 -26.41
C LEU A 142 -12.95 -9.58 -24.88
N ALA A 143 -11.80 -9.24 -24.30
CA ALA A 143 -11.68 -9.02 -22.86
C ALA A 143 -12.56 -7.86 -22.38
N ASN A 144 -12.55 -6.76 -23.13
CA ASN A 144 -13.24 -5.52 -22.78
C ASN A 144 -14.77 -5.61 -22.92
N GLU A 145 -15.29 -6.53 -23.72
CA GLU A 145 -16.74 -6.79 -23.82
C GLU A 145 -17.34 -7.29 -22.49
N LYS A 146 -16.51 -7.79 -21.57
CA LYS A 146 -16.99 -8.42 -20.33
C LYS A 146 -17.34 -7.45 -19.20
N ASP A 147 -16.75 -6.25 -19.19
CA ASP A 147 -17.05 -5.22 -18.19
C ASP A 147 -17.35 -3.86 -18.85
N PRO A 148 -18.55 -3.69 -19.43
CA PRO A 148 -18.95 -2.47 -20.11
C PRO A 148 -18.89 -1.22 -19.21
N ILE A 149 -19.05 -1.39 -17.89
CA ILE A 149 -19.00 -0.28 -16.92
C ILE A 149 -17.56 0.20 -16.79
N LEU A 150 -16.60 -0.70 -16.59
CA LEU A 150 -15.18 -0.33 -16.50
C LEU A 150 -14.71 0.36 -17.79
N ILE A 151 -15.11 -0.13 -18.97
CA ILE A 151 -14.78 0.51 -20.25
C ILE A 151 -15.40 1.91 -20.36
N LYS A 152 -16.68 2.05 -20.00
CA LYS A 152 -17.36 3.36 -20.02
C LYS A 152 -16.68 4.39 -19.12
N LEU A 153 -16.04 3.95 -18.04
CA LEU A 153 -15.28 4.79 -17.12
C LEU A 153 -13.83 5.04 -17.57
N GLY A 154 -13.41 4.49 -18.72
CA GLY A 154 -12.05 4.66 -19.27
C GLY A 154 -11.02 3.64 -18.75
N GLY A 155 -11.48 2.56 -18.11
CA GLY A 155 -10.65 1.41 -17.74
C GLY A 155 -10.62 0.33 -18.81
N GLY A 156 -10.23 -0.88 -18.42
CA GLY A 156 -10.20 -2.07 -19.28
C GLY A 156 -8.80 -2.52 -19.66
N VAL A 157 -8.71 -3.58 -20.46
CA VAL A 157 -7.47 -4.02 -21.08
C VAL A 157 -6.98 -2.94 -22.03
N ILE A 158 -5.79 -2.41 -21.77
CA ILE A 158 -5.14 -1.37 -22.57
C ILE A 158 -4.04 -1.93 -23.46
N ASP A 159 -3.49 -3.08 -23.09
CA ASP A 159 -2.37 -3.69 -23.81
C ASP A 159 -2.22 -5.17 -23.43
N LEU A 160 -1.32 -5.86 -24.12
CA LEU A 160 -1.00 -7.27 -23.91
C LEU A 160 0.51 -7.52 -24.06
N GLU A 161 1.10 -8.30 -23.16
CA GLU A 161 2.47 -8.82 -23.28
C GLU A 161 2.44 -10.34 -23.49
N ILE A 162 3.30 -10.84 -24.37
CA ILE A 162 3.43 -12.28 -24.65
C ILE A 162 4.77 -12.73 -24.10
N ARG A 163 4.76 -13.74 -23.22
CA ARG A 163 5.95 -14.20 -22.52
C ARG A 163 6.15 -15.69 -22.73
N PRO A 164 6.91 -16.11 -23.76
CA PRO A 164 7.45 -17.45 -23.85
C PRO A 164 8.37 -17.71 -22.66
N ILE A 165 8.16 -18.84 -21.96
CA ILE A 165 9.00 -19.26 -20.85
C ILE A 165 9.33 -20.75 -20.96
N GLU A 166 10.54 -21.11 -20.54
CA GLU A 166 10.93 -22.50 -20.37
C GLU A 166 10.75 -22.93 -18.91
N THR A 167 10.21 -24.14 -18.72
CA THR A 167 9.94 -24.67 -17.40
C THR A 167 10.35 -26.13 -17.29
N ILE A 168 10.35 -26.67 -16.06
CA ILE A 168 10.55 -28.11 -15.82
C ILE A 168 9.48 -29.01 -16.46
N LYS A 169 8.37 -28.44 -16.96
CA LYS A 169 7.32 -29.13 -17.71
C LYS A 169 7.30 -28.75 -19.19
N GLY A 170 8.41 -28.18 -19.67
CA GLY A 170 8.58 -27.74 -21.04
C GLY A 170 8.10 -26.31 -21.29
N PRO A 171 8.05 -25.90 -22.57
CA PRO A 171 7.71 -24.54 -22.97
C PRO A 171 6.27 -24.16 -22.64
N MET A 172 6.07 -22.90 -22.24
CA MET A 172 4.77 -22.29 -22.02
C MET A 172 4.73 -20.87 -22.62
N ILE A 173 3.53 -20.39 -22.96
CA ILE A 173 3.30 -18.97 -23.19
C ILE A 173 2.46 -18.44 -22.03
N ILE A 174 2.94 -17.39 -21.38
CA ILE A 174 2.15 -16.61 -20.44
C ILE A 174 1.73 -15.32 -21.13
N VAL A 175 0.43 -15.17 -21.35
CA VAL A 175 -0.14 -13.94 -21.90
C VAL A 175 -0.52 -13.04 -20.74
N HIS A 176 0.07 -11.85 -20.68
CA HIS A 176 -0.29 -10.81 -19.74
C HIS A 176 -1.29 -9.86 -20.37
N LEU A 177 -2.49 -9.76 -19.80
CA LEU A 177 -3.42 -8.67 -20.04
C LEU A 177 -3.03 -7.50 -19.14
N LEU A 178 -2.72 -6.33 -19.72
CA LEU A 178 -2.48 -5.11 -18.96
C LEU A 178 -3.81 -4.37 -18.81
N VAL A 179 -4.36 -4.37 -17.60
CA VAL A 179 -5.73 -3.91 -17.32
C VAL A 179 -5.71 -2.64 -16.48
N ASN A 180 -6.22 -1.54 -17.00
CA ASN A 180 -6.51 -0.33 -16.22
C ASN A 180 -7.77 -0.56 -15.36
N VAL A 181 -7.57 -0.66 -14.04
CA VAL A 181 -8.61 -1.00 -13.07
C VAL A 181 -9.16 0.22 -12.33
N LEU A 182 -8.72 1.43 -12.71
CA LEU A 182 -9.14 2.70 -12.10
C LEU A 182 -8.99 2.66 -10.57
N ASP A 183 -10.10 2.82 -9.86
CA ASP A 183 -10.15 2.92 -8.40
C ASP A 183 -10.33 1.58 -7.67
N ALA A 184 -10.40 0.47 -8.41
CA ALA A 184 -10.47 -0.87 -7.82
C ALA A 184 -9.06 -1.44 -7.58
N MET A 185 -8.96 -2.39 -6.65
CA MET A 185 -7.75 -3.23 -6.58
C MET A 185 -7.58 -4.04 -7.87
N GLY A 186 -8.68 -4.60 -8.40
CA GLY A 186 -8.74 -5.14 -9.76
C GLY A 186 -8.82 -6.67 -9.88
N ALA A 187 -8.62 -7.44 -8.80
CA ALA A 187 -8.58 -8.90 -8.84
C ALA A 187 -9.72 -9.55 -9.63
N ASN A 188 -10.97 -9.25 -9.26
CA ASN A 188 -12.13 -9.88 -9.91
C ASN A 188 -12.24 -9.49 -11.39
N ALA A 189 -12.13 -8.20 -11.72
CA ALA A 189 -12.22 -7.72 -13.10
C ALA A 189 -11.14 -8.36 -14.00
N VAL A 190 -9.90 -8.38 -13.51
CA VAL A 190 -8.75 -8.97 -14.22
C VAL A 190 -8.94 -10.47 -14.43
N ASN A 191 -9.36 -11.21 -13.40
CA ASN A 191 -9.59 -12.64 -13.50
C ASN A 191 -10.70 -12.96 -14.52
N THR A 192 -11.82 -12.24 -14.46
CA THR A 192 -12.93 -12.44 -15.41
C THR A 192 -12.49 -12.13 -16.86
N MET A 193 -11.68 -11.10 -17.08
CA MET A 193 -11.11 -10.80 -18.40
C MET A 193 -10.16 -11.91 -18.87
N ALA A 194 -9.28 -12.40 -18.00
CA ALA A 194 -8.37 -13.50 -18.31
C ALA A 194 -9.13 -14.80 -18.64
N GLU A 195 -10.17 -15.14 -17.89
CA GLU A 195 -11.06 -16.27 -18.15
C GLU A 195 -11.76 -16.16 -19.51
N THR A 196 -12.20 -14.94 -19.86
CA THR A 196 -12.93 -14.67 -21.10
C THR A 196 -12.07 -14.92 -22.34
N VAL A 197 -10.81 -14.48 -22.33
CA VAL A 197 -9.93 -14.62 -23.51
C VAL A 197 -9.24 -15.98 -23.61
N ALA A 198 -9.18 -16.76 -22.52
CA ALA A 198 -8.39 -17.99 -22.48
C ALA A 198 -8.78 -19.04 -23.54
N PRO A 199 -10.07 -19.30 -23.82
CA PRO A 199 -10.44 -20.23 -24.89
C PRO A 199 -9.91 -19.79 -26.26
N TYR A 200 -10.01 -18.49 -26.57
CA TYR A 200 -9.55 -17.95 -27.83
C TYR A 200 -8.02 -17.97 -27.95
N LEU A 201 -7.31 -17.66 -26.87
CA LEU A 201 -5.85 -17.77 -26.83
C LEU A 201 -5.37 -19.20 -27.04
N ALA A 202 -6.04 -20.20 -26.44
CA ALA A 202 -5.67 -21.60 -26.65
C ALA A 202 -5.91 -22.07 -28.09
N GLU A 203 -6.98 -21.61 -28.73
CA GLU A 203 -7.25 -21.85 -30.16
C GLU A 203 -6.10 -21.31 -31.03
N LEU A 204 -5.71 -20.05 -30.82
CA LEU A 204 -4.62 -19.40 -31.58
C LEU A 204 -3.27 -20.11 -31.42
N CYS A 205 -3.06 -20.76 -30.28
CA CYS A 205 -1.81 -21.45 -29.96
C CYS A 205 -1.82 -22.95 -30.32
N GLU A 206 -2.94 -23.50 -30.78
CA GLU A 206 -3.17 -24.96 -30.84
C GLU A 206 -2.75 -25.64 -29.52
N GLY A 207 -3.11 -25.04 -28.39
CA GLY A 207 -2.63 -25.42 -27.05
C GLY A 207 -3.75 -25.60 -26.04
N GLN A 208 -3.38 -25.73 -24.77
CA GLN A 208 -4.31 -25.87 -23.64
C GLN A 208 -4.09 -24.71 -22.66
N TYR A 209 -5.15 -23.98 -22.29
CA TYR A 209 -5.08 -23.00 -21.21
C TYR A 209 -5.24 -23.66 -19.83
N LEU A 210 -4.61 -23.08 -18.80
CA LEU A 210 -4.73 -23.53 -17.41
C LEU A 210 -5.08 -22.37 -16.47
N LEU A 211 -4.08 -21.67 -15.94
CA LEU A 211 -4.30 -20.55 -15.01
C LEU A 211 -4.82 -19.30 -15.76
N ARG A 212 -5.77 -18.62 -15.12
CA ARG A 212 -6.40 -17.35 -15.54
C ARG A 212 -6.52 -16.46 -14.31
N ILE A 213 -5.42 -15.81 -13.95
CA ILE A 213 -5.30 -15.24 -12.60
C ILE A 213 -4.48 -13.95 -12.64
N ILE A 214 -4.85 -13.00 -11.79
CA ILE A 214 -4.08 -11.78 -11.55
C ILE A 214 -2.68 -12.09 -11.01
N SER A 215 -1.70 -11.28 -11.40
CA SER A 215 -0.39 -11.25 -10.74
C SER A 215 -0.37 -10.18 -9.63
N ASN A 216 0.06 -10.56 -8.44
CA ASN A 216 0.28 -9.62 -7.32
C ASN A 216 1.59 -8.82 -7.46
N LEU A 217 2.49 -9.23 -8.36
CA LEU A 217 3.66 -8.43 -8.74
C LEU A 217 3.21 -7.32 -9.72
N ALA A 218 2.59 -6.27 -9.17
CA ALA A 218 1.95 -5.20 -9.93
C ALA A 218 2.93 -4.13 -10.46
N ILE A 219 3.91 -4.54 -11.27
CA ILE A 219 5.01 -3.67 -11.75
C ILE A 219 4.57 -2.47 -12.59
N HIS A 220 3.32 -2.44 -13.07
CA HIS A 220 2.76 -1.27 -13.78
C HIS A 220 1.96 -0.32 -12.87
N ARG A 221 1.91 -0.61 -11.56
CA ARG A 221 1.19 0.18 -10.53
C ARG A 221 2.14 0.57 -9.39
N ILE A 222 3.22 1.25 -9.78
CA ILE A 222 4.31 1.66 -8.88
C ILE A 222 3.98 3.01 -8.24
N ALA A 223 4.02 3.04 -6.91
CA ALA A 223 3.99 4.27 -6.14
C ALA A 223 5.42 4.74 -5.86
N LYS A 224 5.71 6.02 -6.11
CA LYS A 224 6.99 6.66 -5.81
C LYS A 224 6.80 7.86 -4.92
N CYS A 225 7.64 7.99 -3.89
CA CYS A 225 7.63 9.12 -2.99
C CYS A 225 9.05 9.57 -2.65
N LYS A 226 9.22 10.89 -2.53
CA LYS A 226 10.45 11.54 -2.08
C LYS A 226 10.14 12.56 -0.99
N ALA A 227 11.01 12.66 0.00
CA ALA A 227 10.97 13.72 1.00
C ALA A 227 12.37 14.09 1.48
N THR A 228 12.53 15.35 1.89
CA THR A 228 13.72 15.83 2.58
C THR A 228 13.40 16.00 4.06
N PHE A 229 14.29 15.53 4.93
CA PHE A 229 14.10 15.53 6.38
C PHE A 229 15.15 16.42 7.03
N ASP A 230 14.68 17.42 7.78
CA ASP A 230 15.53 18.40 8.47
C ASP A 230 16.53 17.73 9.42
N LYS A 231 17.83 18.00 9.18
CA LYS A 231 18.92 17.38 9.93
C LYS A 231 18.85 17.63 11.43
N ASP A 232 18.49 18.85 11.84
CA ASP A 232 18.47 19.24 13.26
C ASP A 232 17.35 18.52 13.99
N MET A 233 16.17 18.42 13.37
CA MET A 233 15.06 17.65 13.92
C MET A 233 15.32 16.13 13.94
N LEU A 234 16.12 15.62 13.00
CA LEU A 234 16.56 14.22 13.02
C LEU A 234 17.52 13.93 14.18
N GLY A 235 18.28 14.92 14.64
CA GLY A 235 19.27 14.76 15.71
C GLY A 235 20.68 15.21 15.33
N GLY A 236 20.81 16.02 14.27
CA GLY A 236 22.07 16.57 13.78
C GLY A 236 22.75 15.72 12.71
N PRO A 237 23.91 16.20 12.19
CA PRO A 237 24.65 15.52 11.12
C PRO A 237 25.02 14.07 11.42
N GLN A 238 25.34 13.76 12.68
CA GLN A 238 25.70 12.40 13.10
C GLN A 238 24.52 11.43 12.96
N ALA A 239 23.29 11.89 13.22
CA ALA A 239 22.10 11.06 13.04
C ALA A 239 21.83 10.78 11.55
N VAL A 240 22.05 11.78 10.68
CA VAL A 240 21.94 11.61 9.22
C VAL A 240 22.97 10.61 8.72
N GLU A 241 24.23 10.77 9.10
CA GLU A 241 25.31 9.86 8.70
C GLU A 241 25.03 8.42 9.16
N ALA A 242 24.57 8.23 10.40
CA ALA A 242 24.24 6.91 10.91
C ALA A 242 23.06 6.26 10.17
N ILE A 243 22.08 7.05 9.69
CA ILE A 243 21.02 6.56 8.79
C ILE A 243 21.61 6.09 7.46
N ILE A 244 22.57 6.82 6.88
CA ILE A 244 23.25 6.40 5.64
C ILE A 244 24.02 5.10 5.84
N TYR A 245 24.74 4.92 6.95
CA TYR A 245 25.39 3.64 7.26
C TYR A 245 24.38 2.49 7.42
N ALA A 246 23.26 2.72 8.11
CA ALA A 246 22.22 1.71 8.28
C ALA A 246 21.55 1.33 6.94
N TYR A 247 21.40 2.30 6.03
CA TYR A 247 20.96 2.06 4.66
C TYR A 247 21.99 1.26 3.85
N ALA A 248 23.28 1.62 3.92
CA ALA A 248 24.35 0.89 3.26
C ALA A 248 24.41 -0.57 3.73
N PHE A 249 24.21 -0.81 5.04
CA PHE A 249 24.10 -2.16 5.59
C PHE A 249 22.90 -2.91 4.99
N ALA A 250 21.72 -2.28 4.91
CA ALA A 250 20.55 -2.90 4.29
C ALA A 250 20.77 -3.23 2.80
N LYS A 251 21.54 -2.42 2.07
CA LYS A 251 21.92 -2.70 0.68
C LYS A 251 22.87 -3.88 0.54
N ALA A 252 23.78 -4.05 1.49
CA ALA A 252 24.84 -5.06 1.42
C ALA A 252 24.39 -6.44 1.94
N ASP A 253 23.36 -6.50 2.79
CA ASP A 253 22.95 -7.73 3.47
C ASP A 253 21.43 -7.97 3.40
N PRO A 254 20.97 -9.08 2.78
CA PRO A 254 19.55 -9.42 2.71
C PRO A 254 18.90 -9.65 4.09
N PHE A 255 19.65 -10.07 5.12
CA PHE A 255 19.13 -10.21 6.48
C PHE A 255 18.71 -8.83 7.03
N ARG A 256 19.51 -7.80 6.76
CA ARG A 256 19.16 -6.43 7.13
C ARG A 256 18.08 -5.85 6.23
N ALA A 257 18.14 -6.08 4.92
CA ALA A 257 17.13 -5.65 3.97
C ALA A 257 15.73 -6.15 4.37
N ALA A 258 15.60 -7.39 4.83
CA ALA A 258 14.31 -7.94 5.27
C ALA A 258 13.71 -7.12 6.42
N THR A 259 14.52 -6.82 7.43
CA THR A 259 14.09 -6.00 8.58
C THR A 259 13.84 -4.55 8.18
N HIS A 260 14.62 -4.02 7.23
CA HIS A 260 14.46 -2.68 6.68
C HIS A 260 13.11 -2.53 5.97
N ASN A 261 12.77 -3.50 5.11
CA ASN A 261 11.52 -3.53 4.38
C ASN A 261 10.33 -3.80 5.30
N LYS A 262 10.45 -4.68 6.31
CA LYS A 262 9.42 -4.86 7.36
C LYS A 262 9.06 -3.52 8.01
N GLY A 263 10.05 -2.69 8.32
CA GLY A 263 9.83 -1.35 8.87
C GLY A 263 9.01 -0.43 7.96
N ILE A 264 9.17 -0.53 6.64
CA ILE A 264 8.32 0.17 5.66
C ILE A 264 6.88 -0.35 5.75
N MET A 265 6.74 -1.69 5.75
CA MET A 265 5.44 -2.34 5.70
C MET A 265 4.61 -2.15 6.96
N ASN A 266 5.23 -1.95 8.13
CA ASN A 266 4.53 -1.53 9.36
C ASN A 266 3.59 -0.33 9.13
N GLY A 267 4.00 0.65 8.33
CA GLY A 267 3.16 1.78 7.98
C GLY A 267 2.09 1.41 6.94
N ILE A 268 2.54 0.85 5.82
CA ILE A 268 1.70 0.57 4.65
C ILE A 268 0.55 -0.38 5.00
N ILE A 269 0.85 -1.47 5.71
CA ILE A 269 -0.12 -2.50 6.08
C ILE A 269 -1.09 -2.00 7.15
N ALA A 270 -0.65 -1.13 8.06
CA ALA A 270 -1.56 -0.50 9.02
C ALA A 270 -2.62 0.37 8.32
N LEU A 271 -2.23 1.10 7.27
CA LEU A 271 -3.16 1.88 6.45
C LEU A 271 -4.05 0.98 5.58
N ALA A 272 -3.49 -0.07 4.98
CA ALA A 272 -4.26 -1.03 4.19
C ALA A 272 -5.36 -1.69 5.03
N SER A 273 -5.03 -2.15 6.24
CA SER A 273 -6.00 -2.69 7.19
C SER A 273 -7.08 -1.66 7.55
N ALA A 274 -6.69 -0.41 7.84
CA ALA A 274 -7.63 0.65 8.19
C ALA A 274 -8.61 0.98 7.05
N THR A 275 -8.18 0.82 5.79
CA THR A 275 -8.96 1.14 4.59
C THR A 275 -9.62 -0.07 3.95
N GLY A 276 -9.54 -1.26 4.57
CA GLY A 276 -10.16 -2.49 4.06
C GLY A 276 -9.52 -3.03 2.78
N ASN A 277 -8.22 -2.79 2.60
CA ASN A 277 -7.44 -3.29 1.46
C ASN A 277 -6.73 -4.62 1.78
N ASP A 278 -6.45 -5.41 0.75
CA ASP A 278 -5.78 -6.71 0.92
C ASP A 278 -4.30 -6.52 1.27
N THR A 279 -3.97 -6.79 2.52
CA THR A 279 -2.61 -6.66 3.06
C THR A 279 -1.65 -7.69 2.45
N ARG A 280 -2.12 -8.89 2.10
CA ARG A 280 -1.27 -9.95 1.56
C ARG A 280 -0.87 -9.64 0.13
N ALA A 281 -1.79 -9.10 -0.67
CA ALA A 281 -1.49 -8.69 -2.05
C ALA A 281 -0.42 -7.59 -2.07
N ILE A 282 -0.53 -6.61 -1.17
CA ILE A 282 0.43 -5.52 -1.03
C ILE A 282 1.81 -6.03 -0.57
N GLU A 283 1.86 -6.87 0.47
CA GLU A 283 3.12 -7.48 0.94
C GLU A 283 3.80 -8.33 -0.14
N ALA A 284 3.03 -9.19 -0.81
CA ALA A 284 3.54 -10.06 -1.87
C ALA A 284 4.15 -9.25 -3.02
N GLY A 285 3.46 -8.19 -3.45
CA GLY A 285 3.96 -7.30 -4.50
C GLY A 285 5.23 -6.56 -4.08
N ALA A 286 5.24 -5.98 -2.88
CA ALA A 286 6.37 -5.23 -2.34
C ALA A 286 7.63 -6.09 -2.20
N HIS A 287 7.51 -7.24 -1.53
CA HIS A 287 8.65 -8.11 -1.27
C HIS A 287 9.15 -8.86 -2.51
N THR A 288 8.26 -9.21 -3.45
CA THR A 288 8.69 -9.78 -4.74
C THR A 288 9.43 -8.74 -5.58
N TYR A 289 8.94 -7.50 -5.60
CA TYR A 289 9.61 -6.40 -6.30
C TYR A 289 11.00 -6.13 -5.73
N ALA A 290 11.14 -6.15 -4.39
CA ALA A 290 12.43 -6.02 -3.70
C ALA A 290 13.43 -7.13 -4.07
N ALA A 291 12.96 -8.27 -4.58
CA ALA A 291 13.75 -9.47 -4.86
C ALA A 291 14.09 -9.68 -6.35
N LEU A 292 13.61 -8.82 -7.26
CA LEU A 292 13.76 -9.02 -8.71
C LEU A 292 15.22 -9.16 -9.18
N ASN A 293 16.18 -8.55 -8.48
CA ASN A 293 17.62 -8.64 -8.77
C ASN A 293 18.41 -9.11 -7.54
N GLY A 294 17.82 -10.01 -6.75
CA GLY A 294 18.25 -10.27 -5.38
C GLY A 294 17.53 -9.36 -4.39
N TYR A 295 17.42 -9.80 -3.14
CA TYR A 295 16.61 -9.12 -2.14
C TYR A 295 17.32 -7.87 -1.60
N SER A 296 16.73 -6.69 -1.80
CA SER A 296 17.32 -5.38 -1.52
C SER A 296 16.33 -4.42 -0.84
N PRO A 297 16.80 -3.31 -0.23
CA PRO A 297 15.89 -2.33 0.37
C PRO A 297 15.07 -1.60 -0.70
N LEU A 298 13.77 -1.42 -0.43
CA LEU A 298 12.84 -0.71 -1.33
C LEU A 298 13.08 0.81 -1.35
N SER A 299 13.69 1.38 -0.30
CA SER A 299 14.01 2.79 -0.22
C SER A 299 15.46 3.10 -0.58
N LYS A 300 15.70 4.37 -0.92
CA LYS A 300 17.01 4.95 -1.14
C LYS A 300 17.19 6.18 -0.25
N PHE A 301 18.41 6.36 0.24
CA PHE A 301 18.77 7.52 1.05
C PHE A 301 20.02 8.19 0.52
N ASP A 302 20.02 9.51 0.59
CA ASP A 302 21.14 10.38 0.22
C ASP A 302 21.16 11.62 1.12
N ILE A 303 22.16 12.49 0.95
CA ILE A 303 22.30 13.75 1.68
C ILE A 303 22.29 14.91 0.68
N ASP A 304 21.52 15.96 0.96
CA ASP A 304 21.53 17.18 0.14
C ASP A 304 22.72 18.10 0.46
N SER A 305 22.86 19.19 -0.30
CA SER A 305 23.94 20.17 -0.10
C SER A 305 23.92 20.87 1.26
N ASP A 306 22.77 20.90 1.94
CA ASP A 306 22.59 21.54 3.25
C ASP A 306 22.78 20.54 4.41
N GLY A 307 23.06 19.27 4.09
CA GLY A 307 23.27 18.18 5.05
C GLY A 307 21.98 17.54 5.55
N ASN A 308 20.84 17.76 4.89
CA ASN A 308 19.59 17.10 5.22
C ASN A 308 19.51 15.71 4.57
N LEU A 309 18.76 14.81 5.20
CA LEU A 309 18.52 13.49 4.65
C LEU A 309 17.48 13.57 3.53
N ILE A 310 17.81 13.07 2.34
CA ILE A 310 16.84 12.79 1.28
C ILE A 310 16.45 11.32 1.39
N GLY A 311 15.15 11.04 1.45
CA GLY A 311 14.60 9.69 1.37
C GLY A 311 13.71 9.51 0.14
N GLU A 312 13.84 8.37 -0.52
CA GLU A 312 13.01 7.95 -1.64
C GLU A 312 12.47 6.54 -1.38
N LEU A 313 11.22 6.27 -1.76
CA LEU A 313 10.62 4.94 -1.70
C LEU A 313 9.85 4.66 -2.99
N GLU A 314 10.09 3.47 -3.56
CA GLU A 314 9.44 2.99 -4.78
C GLU A 314 9.02 1.53 -4.61
N LEU A 315 7.73 1.23 -4.80
CA LEU A 315 7.20 -0.14 -4.75
C LEU A 315 5.82 -0.26 -5.42
N PRO A 316 5.43 -1.45 -5.89
CA PRO A 316 4.06 -1.73 -6.34
C PRO A 316 3.06 -1.59 -5.20
N LEU A 317 1.99 -0.81 -5.38
CA LEU A 317 0.93 -0.63 -4.39
C LEU A 317 -0.46 -0.74 -5.03
N ALA A 318 -1.03 -1.94 -5.02
CA ALA A 318 -2.36 -2.23 -5.58
C ALA A 318 -3.49 -1.94 -4.58
N PHE A 319 -3.68 -0.66 -4.24
CA PHE A 319 -4.81 -0.22 -3.43
C PHE A 319 -6.10 -0.08 -4.25
N GLY A 320 -7.24 -0.15 -3.58
CA GLY A 320 -8.54 0.24 -4.11
C GLY A 320 -9.30 1.12 -3.12
N ILE A 321 -10.20 1.94 -3.65
CA ILE A 321 -11.22 2.67 -2.88
C ILE A 321 -12.63 2.19 -3.20
N ILE A 322 -12.78 1.30 -4.19
CA ILE A 322 -14.04 0.61 -4.51
C ILE A 322 -13.84 -0.92 -4.53
N GLY A 323 -14.91 -1.63 -4.16
CA GLY A 323 -14.94 -3.10 -4.17
C GLY A 323 -14.37 -3.72 -2.90
N GLY A 324 -14.67 -5.01 -2.67
CA GLY A 324 -14.26 -5.70 -1.45
C GLY A 324 -14.75 -5.00 -0.18
N LEU A 325 -13.91 -5.01 0.85
CA LEU A 325 -14.24 -4.45 2.18
C LEU A 325 -14.27 -2.92 2.21
N THR A 326 -13.72 -2.22 1.20
CA THR A 326 -13.63 -0.75 1.20
C THR A 326 -15.00 -0.08 1.25
N LYS A 327 -16.05 -0.76 0.74
CA LYS A 327 -17.45 -0.29 0.76
C LYS A 327 -18.33 -0.94 1.81
N THR A 328 -18.03 -2.15 2.26
CA THR A 328 -18.90 -2.88 3.20
C THR A 328 -18.49 -2.69 4.65
N HIS A 329 -17.19 -2.50 4.91
CA HIS A 329 -16.67 -2.37 6.28
C HIS A 329 -16.83 -0.92 6.79
N PRO A 330 -17.58 -0.67 7.89
CA PRO A 330 -17.89 0.68 8.35
C PRO A 330 -16.65 1.55 8.61
N LEU A 331 -15.64 1.02 9.32
CA LEU A 331 -14.40 1.76 9.57
C LEU A 331 -13.54 1.95 8.33
N ALA A 332 -13.65 1.11 7.29
CA ALA A 332 -12.90 1.31 6.06
C ALA A 332 -13.42 2.56 5.33
N ARG A 333 -14.75 2.68 5.23
CA ARG A 333 -15.42 3.87 4.67
C ARG A 333 -15.08 5.13 5.45
N ILE A 334 -15.13 5.07 6.78
CA ILE A 334 -14.78 6.20 7.64
C ILE A 334 -13.30 6.57 7.45
N SER A 335 -12.39 5.60 7.32
CA SER A 335 -10.97 5.85 7.04
C SER A 335 -10.75 6.57 5.72
N LEU A 336 -11.41 6.14 4.65
CA LEU A 336 -11.34 6.81 3.35
C LEU A 336 -11.87 8.26 3.43
N LYS A 337 -12.92 8.50 4.23
CA LYS A 337 -13.44 9.84 4.50
C LYS A 337 -12.46 10.70 5.32
N ILE A 338 -11.82 10.13 6.35
CA ILE A 338 -10.79 10.80 7.15
C ILE A 338 -9.63 11.24 6.28
N LEU A 339 -9.18 10.37 5.38
CA LEU A 339 -8.16 10.68 4.39
C LEU A 339 -8.61 11.77 3.40
N GLY A 340 -9.91 11.84 3.09
CA GLY A 340 -10.46 12.82 2.16
C GLY A 340 -9.95 12.61 0.73
N ILE A 341 -9.77 11.35 0.33
CA ILE A 341 -9.22 10.95 -0.97
C ILE A 341 -10.33 10.62 -1.97
N ASN A 342 -10.06 10.81 -3.26
CA ASN A 342 -11.03 10.54 -4.33
C ASN A 342 -10.56 9.48 -5.34
N SER A 343 -9.35 8.97 -5.21
CA SER A 343 -8.83 7.93 -6.10
C SER A 343 -7.96 6.91 -5.37
N ALA A 344 -7.84 5.71 -5.94
CA ALA A 344 -6.90 4.68 -5.48
C ALA A 344 -5.43 5.11 -5.66
N GLU A 345 -5.15 5.92 -6.68
CA GLU A 345 -3.86 6.59 -6.87
C GLU A 345 -3.49 7.42 -5.64
N GLU A 346 -4.39 8.29 -5.19
CA GLU A 346 -4.15 9.15 -4.03
C GLU A 346 -3.95 8.33 -2.75
N LEU A 347 -4.69 7.23 -2.57
CA LEU A 347 -4.47 6.30 -1.45
C LEU A 347 -3.07 5.67 -1.48
N ALA A 348 -2.62 5.22 -2.66
CA ALA A 348 -1.30 4.64 -2.83
C ALA A 348 -0.18 5.66 -2.58
N GLN A 349 -0.38 6.94 -2.95
CA GLN A 349 0.54 8.05 -2.61
C GLN A 349 0.65 8.25 -1.10
N VAL A 350 -0.47 8.24 -0.37
CA VAL A 350 -0.47 8.29 1.10
C VAL A 350 0.26 7.10 1.69
N ALA A 351 0.02 5.89 1.17
CA ALA A 351 0.67 4.67 1.63
C ALA A 351 2.19 4.70 1.44
N VAL A 352 2.69 5.07 0.27
CA VAL A 352 4.15 5.14 0.03
C VAL A 352 4.81 6.23 0.88
N ALA A 353 4.14 7.38 1.10
CA ALA A 353 4.65 8.41 2.00
C ALA A 353 4.73 7.92 3.46
N LEU A 354 3.69 7.21 3.93
CA LEU A 354 3.67 6.58 5.24
C LEU A 354 4.77 5.52 5.39
N GLY A 355 4.99 4.69 4.37
CA GLY A 355 6.06 3.70 4.34
C GLY A 355 7.45 4.33 4.43
N LEU A 356 7.73 5.37 3.64
CA LEU A 356 8.98 6.12 3.69
C LEU A 356 9.19 6.75 5.08
N CYS A 357 8.13 7.36 5.61
CA CYS A 357 8.12 7.94 6.95
C CYS A 357 8.49 6.92 8.02
N GLN A 358 7.96 5.70 7.95
CA GLN A 358 8.30 4.66 8.93
C GLN A 358 9.71 4.14 8.80
N ASN A 359 10.20 4.04 7.57
CA ASN A 359 11.56 3.59 7.33
C ASN A 359 12.58 4.55 7.94
N VAL A 360 12.41 5.86 7.72
CA VAL A 360 13.23 6.89 8.38
C VAL A 360 13.13 6.80 9.89
N ALA A 361 11.92 6.60 10.43
CA ALA A 361 11.74 6.51 11.88
C ALA A 361 12.46 5.30 12.48
N ALA A 362 12.41 4.15 11.81
CA ALA A 362 13.09 2.92 12.24
C ALA A 362 14.62 3.08 12.16
N LEU A 363 15.14 3.63 11.05
CA LEU A 363 16.58 3.87 10.88
C LEU A 363 17.10 4.84 11.93
N ARG A 364 16.39 5.95 12.16
CA ARG A 364 16.73 6.93 13.19
C ARG A 364 16.79 6.30 14.58
N ALA A 365 15.78 5.51 14.97
CA ALA A 365 15.75 4.87 16.28
C ALA A 365 16.89 3.86 16.48
N LEU A 366 17.27 3.11 15.44
CA LEU A 366 18.39 2.17 15.48
C LEU A 366 19.74 2.87 15.54
N ALA A 367 19.87 3.98 14.81
CA ALA A 367 21.09 4.76 14.69
C ALA A 367 21.44 5.60 15.93
N SER A 368 20.43 6.12 16.66
CA SER A 368 20.68 7.12 17.70
C SER A 368 20.52 6.63 19.16
N GLU A 369 19.59 5.72 19.44
CA GLU A 369 19.28 5.30 20.84
C GLU A 369 19.08 3.79 21.03
N GLY A 370 18.96 3.01 19.95
CA GLY A 370 18.53 1.61 19.99
C GLY A 370 17.01 1.48 20.25
N ILE A 371 16.31 0.65 19.45
CA ILE A 371 14.84 0.53 19.49
C ILE A 371 14.30 0.19 20.90
N GLN A 372 15.01 -0.68 21.64
CA GLN A 372 14.58 -1.14 22.96
C GLN A 372 14.51 0.00 23.99
N ALA A 373 15.45 0.94 23.97
CA ALA A 373 15.41 2.09 24.88
C ALA A 373 14.18 2.99 24.61
N GLY A 374 13.84 3.17 23.34
CA GLY A 374 12.62 3.89 22.92
C GLY A 374 11.33 3.18 23.37
N HIS A 375 11.25 1.87 23.18
CA HIS A 375 10.12 1.04 23.63
C HIS A 375 9.97 1.09 25.16
N MET A 376 11.07 1.02 25.90
CA MET A 376 11.06 1.08 27.37
C MET A 376 10.57 2.42 27.91
N LYS A 377 10.98 3.56 27.32
CA LYS A 377 10.46 4.90 27.68
C LYS A 377 8.94 4.99 27.49
N LEU A 378 8.41 4.37 26.43
CA LEU A 378 6.97 4.34 26.15
C LEU A 378 6.21 3.39 27.09
N HIS A 379 6.78 2.21 27.41
CA HIS A 379 6.23 1.30 28.41
C HIS A 379 6.17 1.92 29.80
N GLN A 380 7.20 2.66 30.22
CA GLN A 380 7.21 3.39 31.49
C GLN A 380 6.08 4.44 31.56
N ARG A 381 5.86 5.18 30.47
CA ARG A 381 4.73 6.13 30.38
C ARG A 381 3.36 5.44 30.42
N LYS A 382 3.22 4.24 29.83
CA LYS A 382 1.98 3.43 29.93
C LYS A 382 1.74 2.94 31.35
N LYS A 383 2.78 2.49 32.06
CA LYS A 383 2.70 2.05 33.47
C LYS A 383 2.33 3.18 34.43
N GLN A 384 2.79 4.40 34.18
CA GLN A 384 2.40 5.56 35.00
C GLN A 384 0.91 5.88 34.86
N LYS A 385 0.36 5.83 33.64
CA LYS A 385 -1.08 6.03 33.42
C LYS A 385 -1.97 4.94 34.03
N SER A 386 -1.51 3.68 34.07
CA SER A 386 -2.29 2.58 34.68
C SER A 386 -2.26 2.55 36.20
N ASN A 387 -1.42 3.37 36.85
CA ASN A 387 -1.31 3.47 38.31
C ASN A 387 -2.00 4.75 38.86
N GLU A 388 -2.52 5.61 37.99
CA GLU A 388 -3.29 6.81 38.33
C GLU A 388 -4.81 6.60 38.16
N ASP A 389 -5.22 5.45 37.63
CA ASP A 389 -6.59 4.89 37.66
C ASP A 389 -6.66 3.80 38.74
#